data_AF-A0A5B8VRD9-F1
#
_entry.id   AF-A0A5B8VRD9-F1
#
_cell.length_a   1.000
_cell.length_b   1.000
_cell.length_c   1.000
_cell.angle_alpha   90.00
_cell.angle_beta   90.00
_cell.angle_gamma   90.00
#
_symmetry.space_group_name_H-M   'P 1'
#
loop_
_entity.id
_entity.type
_entity.pdbx_description
1 polymer ?
#
loop_
_entity_poly.entity_id
_entity_poly.type
_entity_poly.pdbx_seq_one_letter_code
_entity_poly.pdbx_strand_id
1 'polypeptide(L)'
;MDLSASRLYGPKTSSGWGTGYSLKGVDGSDGVDGKDGVNGKDSSQILNGYGYPLVDVGQMGDFYIDLNDFTLNGPKLSETDWGNDRYNA
;
A
#
# COMPACT_ATOMS: atom_id res chain seq x y z
N MET A 1 -27.38 -27.64 3.53
CA MET A 1 -26.07 -27.00 3.68
C MET A 1 -25.91 -26.61 5.13
N ASP A 2 -24.80 -27.00 5.76
CA ASP A 2 -24.44 -26.54 7.10
C ASP A 2 -23.53 -25.31 6.94
N LEU A 3 -24.06 -24.15 7.28
CA LEU A 3 -23.37 -22.86 7.13
C LEU A 3 -22.27 -22.67 8.18
N SER A 4 -22.40 -23.30 9.35
CA SER A 4 -21.42 -23.17 10.43
C SER A 4 -20.15 -23.98 10.15
N ALA A 5 -20.31 -25.16 9.56
CA ALA A 5 -19.20 -26.03 9.16
C ALA A 5 -18.85 -25.93 7.67
N SER A 6 -19.57 -25.10 6.90
CA SER A 6 -19.46 -24.98 5.45
C SER A 6 -19.53 -26.33 4.72
N ARG A 7 -20.46 -27.21 5.14
CA ARG A 7 -20.60 -28.57 4.59
C ARG A 7 -21.84 -28.73 3.73
N LEU A 8 -21.68 -29.47 2.63
CA LEU A 8 -22.79 -29.96 1.82
C LEU A 8 -23.03 -31.45 2.12
N TYR A 9 -24.28 -31.83 2.42
CA TYR A 9 -24.67 -33.21 2.67
C TYR A 9 -25.46 -33.76 1.48
N GLY A 10 -25.37 -35.08 1.25
CA GLY A 10 -26.13 -35.79 0.22
C GLY A 10 -27.59 -36.04 0.63
N PRO A 11 -28.34 -36.90 -0.08
CA PRO A 11 -29.70 -37.28 0.31
C PRO A 11 -29.74 -38.09 1.61
N LYS A 12 -30.81 -37.91 2.39
CA LYS A 12 -31.00 -38.62 3.68
C LYS A 12 -31.37 -40.08 3.44
N THR A 13 -30.69 -40.98 4.15
CA THR A 13 -31.00 -42.41 4.23
C THR A 13 -31.57 -42.76 5.62
N SER A 14 -31.94 -44.03 5.84
CA SER A 14 -32.36 -44.52 7.16
C SER A 14 -31.27 -44.38 8.23
N SER A 15 -29.99 -44.39 7.84
CA SER A 15 -28.84 -44.17 8.73
C SER A 15 -28.44 -42.69 8.89
N GLY A 16 -29.16 -41.76 8.25
CA GLY A 16 -28.90 -40.32 8.30
C GLY A 16 -28.36 -39.74 7.00
N TRP A 17 -27.67 -38.59 7.10
CA TRP A 17 -27.21 -37.78 5.96
C TRP A 17 -25.86 -38.19 5.36
N GLY A 18 -25.16 -39.16 5.96
CA GLY A 18 -23.80 -39.55 5.56
C GLY A 18 -22.74 -38.48 5.87
N THR A 19 -21.54 -38.65 5.29
CA THR A 19 -20.42 -37.70 5.47
C THR A 19 -20.58 -36.49 4.56
N GLY A 20 -20.57 -35.28 5.14
CA GLY A 20 -20.66 -34.05 4.35
C GLY A 20 -19.37 -33.72 3.59
N TYR A 21 -19.47 -33.05 2.45
CA TYR A 21 -18.35 -32.51 1.68
C TYR A 21 -17.99 -31.10 2.18
N SER A 22 -16.71 -30.83 2.44
CA SER A 22 -16.25 -29.48 2.83
C SER A 22 -16.22 -28.56 1.61
N LEU A 23 -16.82 -27.39 1.74
CA LEU A 23 -16.73 -26.32 0.73
C LEU A 23 -15.67 -25.28 1.05
N LYS A 24 -14.96 -25.44 2.18
CA LYS A 24 -13.89 -24.52 2.57
C LYS A 24 -12.67 -24.78 1.69
N GLY A 25 -12.22 -23.74 0.98
CA GLY A 25 -10.95 -23.75 0.27
C GLY A 25 -9.75 -23.72 1.24
N VAL A 26 -8.55 -23.84 0.69
CA VAL A 26 -7.32 -23.53 1.43
C VAL A 26 -7.27 -22.04 1.76
N ASP A 27 -6.58 -21.69 2.84
CA ASP A 27 -6.31 -20.29 3.14
C ASP A 27 -5.46 -19.67 2.02
N GLY A 28 -5.64 -18.37 1.79
CA GLY A 28 -4.80 -17.63 0.84
C GLY A 28 -3.34 -17.59 1.31
N SER A 29 -2.42 -17.34 0.39
CA SER A 29 -1.03 -17.06 0.76
C SER A 29 -0.92 -15.70 1.43
N ASP A 30 0.06 -15.54 2.31
CA ASP A 30 0.45 -14.23 2.83
C ASP A 30 0.83 -13.28 1.70
N GLY A 31 0.67 -11.97 1.93
CA GLY A 31 1.17 -10.95 1.04
C GLY A 31 2.70 -10.91 1.00
N VAL A 32 3.26 -10.31 -0.04
CA VAL A 32 4.71 -10.03 -0.09
C VAL A 32 5.03 -8.80 0.75
N ASP A 33 6.22 -8.79 1.38
CA ASP A 33 6.73 -7.61 2.06
C ASP A 33 6.90 -6.44 1.08
N GLY A 34 6.72 -5.21 1.59
CA GLY A 34 7.03 -3.99 0.84
C GLY A 34 8.52 -3.89 0.51
N LYS A 35 8.88 -3.13 -0.53
CA LYS A 35 10.28 -2.82 -0.80
C LYS A 35 10.82 -1.84 0.24
N ASP A 36 12.07 -2.02 0.64
CA ASP A 36 12.79 -1.02 1.45
C ASP A 36 12.85 0.33 0.73
N GLY A 37 12.78 1.41 1.51
CA GLY A 37 13.03 2.77 1.01
C GLY A 37 14.50 2.95 0.62
N VAL A 38 14.77 3.88 -0.30
CA VAL A 38 16.15 4.29 -0.61
C VAL A 38 16.71 5.15 0.52
N ASN A 39 17.99 4.96 0.88
CA ASN A 39 18.66 5.88 1.81
C ASN A 39 18.65 7.30 1.22
N GLY A 40 18.30 8.29 2.04
CA GLY A 40 18.51 9.70 1.71
C GLY A 40 19.99 9.94 1.42
N LYS A 41 20.29 10.72 0.39
CA LYS A 41 21.66 11.12 0.09
C LYS A 41 22.16 12.00 1.24
N ASP A 42 23.41 11.82 1.67
CA ASP A 42 24.04 12.74 2.62
C ASP A 42 23.85 14.19 2.12
N SER A 43 23.44 15.09 3.03
CA SER A 43 23.02 16.49 2.77
C SER A 43 21.59 16.73 2.26
N SER A 44 20.70 15.73 2.22
CA SER A 44 19.27 16.00 1.95
C SER A 44 18.60 16.78 3.10
N GLN A 45 17.82 17.80 2.77
CA GLN A 45 17.02 18.58 3.71
C GLN A 45 15.52 18.33 3.52
N ILE A 46 14.75 18.64 4.57
CA ILE A 46 13.29 18.79 4.46
C ILE A 46 13.01 20.29 4.44
N LEU A 47 12.47 20.76 3.33
CA LEU A 47 12.08 22.15 3.08
C LEU A 47 10.57 22.30 3.22
N ASN A 48 10.10 23.54 3.35
CA ASN A 48 8.66 23.83 3.37
C ASN A 48 8.36 25.20 2.77
N GLY A 49 7.14 25.37 2.27
CA GLY A 49 6.64 26.63 1.77
C GLY A 49 5.22 26.49 1.24
N TYR A 50 4.66 27.56 0.69
CA TYR A 50 3.31 27.55 0.14
C TYR A 50 3.35 27.29 -1.37
N GLY A 51 2.63 26.26 -1.82
CA GLY A 51 2.56 25.86 -3.21
C GLY A 51 3.63 24.84 -3.60
N TYR A 52 3.43 24.20 -4.75
CA TYR A 52 4.38 23.25 -5.32
C TYR A 52 5.76 23.91 -5.49
N PRO A 53 6.85 23.25 -5.07
CA PRO A 53 8.17 23.87 -5.05
C PRO A 53 8.66 24.23 -6.45
N LEU A 54 9.30 25.40 -6.57
CA LEU A 54 9.98 25.79 -7.81
C LEU A 54 11.24 24.94 -8.02
N VAL A 55 11.68 24.85 -9.28
CA VAL A 55 12.82 24.01 -9.68
C VAL A 55 14.16 24.45 -9.10
N ASP A 56 14.28 25.71 -8.67
CA ASP A 56 15.47 26.29 -8.04
C ASP A 56 15.48 26.12 -6.51
N VAL A 57 14.39 25.65 -5.91
CA VAL A 57 14.34 25.28 -4.49
C VAL A 57 14.95 23.90 -4.31
N GLY A 58 15.79 23.75 -3.28
CA GLY A 58 16.38 22.47 -2.87
C GLY A 58 17.39 21.86 -3.84
N GLN A 59 18.10 20.85 -3.37
CA GLN A 59 19.04 20.04 -4.13
C GLN A 59 18.45 18.65 -4.40
N MET A 60 19.02 17.94 -5.37
CA MET A 60 18.63 16.55 -5.63
C MET A 60 18.73 15.70 -4.36
N GLY A 61 17.63 15.04 -4.00
CA GLY A 61 17.50 14.28 -2.75
C GLY A 61 16.69 14.98 -1.64
N ASP A 62 16.41 16.28 -1.77
CA ASP A 62 15.61 17.02 -0.78
C ASP A 62 14.13 16.65 -0.86
N PHE A 63 13.43 16.78 0.27
CA PHE A 63 11.97 16.70 0.35
C PHE A 63 11.38 18.10 0.60
N TYR A 64 10.15 18.33 0.15
CA TYR A 64 9.44 19.60 0.33
C TYR A 64 7.99 19.38 0.78
N ILE A 65 7.58 20.06 1.84
CA ILE A 65 6.20 20.06 2.32
C ILE A 65 5.49 21.31 1.79
N ASP A 66 4.47 21.12 0.95
CA ASP A 66 3.55 22.19 0.58
C ASP A 66 2.59 22.46 1.74
N LEU A 67 2.63 23.68 2.29
CA LEU A 67 1.83 24.08 3.45
C LEU A 67 0.38 24.46 3.09
N ASN A 68 0.00 24.50 1.81
CA ASN A 68 -1.40 24.73 1.43
C ASN A 68 -2.28 23.52 1.72
N ASP A 69 -1.75 22.32 1.47
CA ASP A 69 -2.48 21.05 1.53
C ASP A 69 -1.74 19.98 2.35
N PHE A 70 -0.55 20.32 2.90
CA PHE A 70 0.34 19.41 3.62
C PHE A 70 0.85 18.24 2.77
N THR A 71 0.89 18.41 1.44
CA THR A 71 1.42 17.39 0.53
C THR A 71 2.94 17.33 0.61
N LEU A 72 3.49 16.11 0.73
CA LEU A 72 4.91 15.84 0.64
C LEU A 72 5.32 15.65 -0.83
N ASN A 73 6.29 16.43 -1.28
CA ASN A 73 6.89 16.37 -2.62
C ASN A 73 8.35 15.91 -2.50
N GLY A 74 8.77 14.95 -3.33
CA GLY A 74 10.16 14.50 -3.43
C GLY A 74 10.38 13.01 -3.10
N PRO A 75 11.65 12.56 -3.06
CA PRO A 75 12.87 13.38 -3.09
C PRO A 75 13.09 14.05 -4.46
N LYS A 76 13.61 15.28 -4.50
CA LYS A 76 13.88 16.01 -5.76
C LYS A 76 14.76 15.16 -6.69
N LEU A 77 14.29 14.94 -7.92
CA LEU A 77 14.89 13.95 -8.83
C LEU A 77 15.90 14.57 -9.81
N SER A 78 15.79 15.87 -10.09
CA SER A 78 16.70 16.57 -11.00
C SER A 78 16.73 18.08 -10.73
N GLU A 79 17.67 18.78 -11.36
CA GLU A 79 17.75 20.26 -11.34
C GLU A 79 16.51 20.97 -11.92
N THR A 80 15.68 20.25 -12.67
CA THR A 80 14.52 20.82 -13.38
C THR A 80 13.18 20.26 -12.93
N ASP A 81 13.16 19.30 -12.00
CA ASP A 81 11.93 18.63 -11.61
C ASP A 81 12.02 18.01 -10.20
N TRP A 82 10.96 18.23 -9.43
CA TRP A 82 10.75 17.64 -8.12
C TRP A 82 10.11 16.24 -8.20
N GLY A 83 9.61 15.84 -9.37
CA GLY A 83 8.89 14.59 -9.58
C GLY A 83 7.39 14.74 -9.34
N ASN A 84 6.59 13.86 -9.98
CA ASN A 84 5.13 13.95 -9.97
C ASN A 84 4.47 13.07 -8.89
N ASP A 85 5.25 12.56 -7.94
CA ASP A 85 4.75 11.69 -6.88
C ASP A 85 4.15 12.53 -5.74
N ARG A 86 2.99 13.14 -6.02
CA ARG A 86 2.15 13.74 -4.97
C ARG A 86 1.50 12.61 -4.18
N TYR A 87 2.07 12.30 -3.03
CA TYR A 87 1.41 11.45 -2.05
C TYR A 87 0.45 12.31 -1.22
N ASN A 88 -0.83 12.29 -1.58
CA ASN A 88 -1.89 12.81 -0.73
C ASN A 88 -2.06 11.84 0.45
N ALA A 89 -1.93 12.34 1.67
CA ALA A 89 -2.29 11.62 2.90
C ALA A 89 -3.82 11.61 3.11
#